data_AF-N9K1A1-F1
#
_entry.id   AF-N9K1A1-F1
#
_cell.length_a   1.000
_cell.length_b   1.000
_cell.length_c   1.000
_cell.angle_alpha   90.00
_cell.angle_beta   90.00
_cell.angle_gamma   90.00
#
_symmetry.space_group_name_H-M   'P 1'
#
loop_
_entity.id
_entity.type
_entity.pdbx_description
1 polymer ?
#
loop_
_entity_poly.entity_id
_entity_poly.type
_entity_poly.pdbx_seq_one_letter_code
_entity_poly.pdbx_strand_id
1 'polypeptide(L)'
;MFVETPSSRPPQLPFKDSPFSIHGRFNRMSYLGGYGLIYLVTIVGYFILASFLGSFQLSSDLFNFEFYSSLSGISALMVWAFWLFLIYLNIILVVRRLHDLNKSGWMGLLLFIPVVQFFFMLYLLLASGTAGTNQYGPVRPSTFIEKLMAWLILIAILISLISTAGFFYYFSGTDTIQTPTQILQKGTEYF
;
A
#
# COMPACT_ATOMS: atom_id res chain seq x y z
N MET A 1 -34.77 23.45 42.40
CA MET A 1 -34.75 22.20 41.59
C MET A 1 -34.75 22.63 40.14
N PHE A 2 -33.57 22.78 39.53
CA PHE A 2 -33.44 23.22 38.15
C PHE A 2 -33.51 21.99 37.24
N VAL A 3 -34.48 21.97 36.34
CA VAL A 3 -34.66 20.92 35.33
C VAL A 3 -33.62 21.18 34.24
N GLU A 4 -32.61 20.30 34.14
CA GLU A 4 -31.70 20.30 32.99
C GLU A 4 -32.48 19.82 31.75
N THR A 5 -32.61 20.68 30.75
CA THR A 5 -33.15 20.31 29.45
C THR A 5 -32.11 19.48 28.69
N PRO A 6 -32.51 18.37 28.02
CA PRO A 6 -31.57 17.61 27.21
C PRO A 6 -31.19 18.45 25.99
N SER A 7 -29.90 18.79 25.85
CA SER A 7 -29.38 19.48 24.68
C SER A 7 -29.56 18.59 23.44
N SER A 8 -30.66 18.77 22.70
CA SER A 8 -30.86 18.14 21.41
C SER A 8 -29.89 18.77 20.42
N ARG A 9 -28.70 18.18 20.28
CA ARG A 9 -27.82 18.51 19.16
C ARG A 9 -28.62 18.28 17.87
N PRO A 10 -28.66 19.26 16.95
CA PRO A 10 -29.32 19.05 15.67
C PRO A 10 -28.68 17.82 14.99
N PRO A 11 -29.45 17.01 14.24
CA PRO A 11 -28.91 15.89 13.49
C PRO A 11 -27.79 16.42 12.60
N GLN A 12 -26.56 15.99 12.87
CA GLN A 12 -25.42 16.38 12.06
C GLN A 12 -25.68 15.85 10.65
N LEU A 13 -25.83 16.76 9.69
CA LEU A 13 -25.96 16.42 8.28
C LEU A 13 -24.85 15.43 7.92
N PRO A 14 -25.14 14.35 7.16
CA PRO A 14 -24.12 13.38 6.79
C PRO A 14 -22.98 14.13 6.10
N PHE A 15 -21.81 14.15 6.75
CA PHE A 15 -20.62 14.77 6.21
C PHE A 15 -20.36 14.13 4.84
N LYS A 16 -20.39 14.94 3.77
CA LYS A 16 -20.16 14.46 2.41
C LYS A 16 -18.69 14.09 2.28
N ASP A 17 -18.38 12.87 2.66
CA ASP A 17 -17.03 12.32 2.63
C ASP A 17 -16.76 11.73 1.24
N SER A 18 -15.86 12.36 0.50
CA SER A 18 -15.34 11.81 -0.75
C SER A 18 -14.00 11.13 -0.50
N PRO A 19 -13.77 9.90 -1.00
CA PRO A 19 -12.49 9.22 -0.86
C PRO A 19 -11.33 9.96 -1.56
N PHE A 20 -11.64 10.84 -2.52
CA PHE A 20 -10.66 11.65 -3.25
C PHE A 20 -10.44 13.04 -2.64
N SER A 21 -11.17 13.40 -1.58
CA SER A 21 -10.96 14.68 -0.90
C SER A 21 -9.97 14.55 0.24
N ILE A 22 -9.17 15.60 0.43
CA ILE A 22 -8.24 15.75 1.56
C ILE A 22 -8.99 16.07 2.87
N HIS A 23 -10.24 16.54 2.76
CA HIS A 23 -11.03 16.95 3.92
C HIS A 23 -11.50 15.74 4.74
N GLY A 24 -11.51 15.91 6.06
CA GLY A 24 -11.87 14.88 7.01
C GLY A 24 -10.67 14.09 7.55
N ARG A 25 -10.98 13.02 8.26
CA ARG A 25 -10.03 12.21 9.02
C ARG A 25 -10.29 10.72 8.84
N PHE A 26 -9.23 9.93 8.87
CA PHE A 26 -9.30 8.47 8.81
C PHE A 26 -8.76 7.81 10.07
N ASN A 27 -9.56 6.89 10.60
CA ASN A 27 -9.09 5.97 11.62
C ASN A 27 -8.04 5.01 11.04
N ARG A 28 -7.30 4.33 11.91
CA ARG A 28 -6.24 3.36 11.52
C ARG A 28 -6.71 2.28 10.54
N MET A 29 -7.96 1.78 10.68
CA MET A 29 -8.49 0.71 9.83
C MET A 29 -8.88 1.23 8.45
N SER A 30 -9.45 2.44 8.37
CA SER A 30 -9.74 3.12 7.11
C SER A 30 -8.47 3.50 6.37
N TYR A 31 -7.43 3.92 7.10
CA TYR A 31 -6.09 4.17 6.55
C TYR A 31 -5.52 2.89 5.93
N LEU A 32 -5.41 1.80 6.69
CA LEU A 32 -4.95 0.50 6.20
C LEU A 32 -5.81 -0.02 5.03
N GLY A 33 -7.13 0.04 5.17
CA GLY A 33 -8.06 -0.40 4.12
C GLY A 33 -7.89 0.39 2.82
N GLY A 34 -7.63 1.69 2.92
CA GLY A 34 -7.28 2.54 1.78
C GLY A 34 -6.01 2.09 1.06
N TYR A 35 -4.94 1.77 1.80
CA TYR A 35 -3.73 1.18 1.20
C TYR A 35 -4.04 -0.13 0.48
N GLY A 36 -4.99 -0.92 1.01
CA GLY A 36 -5.32 -2.23 0.45
C GLY A 36 -6.05 -2.10 -0.87
N LEU A 37 -6.98 -1.15 -0.93
CA LEU A 37 -7.65 -0.80 -2.18
C LEU A 37 -6.66 -0.25 -3.21
N ILE A 38 -5.75 0.63 -2.81
CA ILE A 38 -4.67 1.11 -3.69
C ILE A 38 -3.84 -0.05 -4.22
N TYR A 39 -3.43 -0.99 -3.35
CA TYR A 39 -2.63 -2.15 -3.74
C TYR A 39 -3.38 -3.08 -4.70
N LEU A 40 -4.67 -3.34 -4.45
CA LEU A 40 -5.51 -4.13 -5.35
C LEU A 40 -5.64 -3.45 -6.72
N VAL A 41 -5.98 -2.16 -6.76
CA VAL A 41 -6.08 -1.39 -8.01
C VAL A 41 -4.75 -1.40 -8.76
N THR A 42 -3.63 -1.33 -8.04
CA THR A 42 -2.29 -1.39 -8.62
C THR A 42 -2.03 -2.76 -9.27
N ILE A 43 -2.33 -3.87 -8.58
CA ILE A 43 -2.18 -5.22 -9.14
C ILE A 43 -3.04 -5.39 -10.39
N VAL A 44 -4.33 -5.03 -10.32
CA VAL A 44 -5.25 -5.16 -11.44
C VAL A 44 -4.80 -4.28 -12.61
N GLY A 45 -4.37 -3.05 -12.35
CA GLY A 45 -3.84 -2.13 -13.37
C GLY A 45 -2.62 -2.69 -14.09
N TYR A 46 -1.64 -3.21 -13.35
CA TYR A 46 -0.46 -3.84 -13.94
C TYR A 46 -0.80 -5.11 -14.71
N PHE A 47 -1.72 -5.93 -14.20
CA PHE A 47 -2.15 -7.15 -14.89
C PHE A 47 -2.82 -6.85 -16.23
N ILE A 48 -3.71 -5.86 -16.26
CA ILE A 48 -4.37 -5.40 -17.49
C ILE A 48 -3.34 -4.87 -18.49
N LEU A 49 -2.44 -3.99 -18.03
CA LEU A 49 -1.41 -3.41 -18.89
C LEU A 49 -0.48 -4.48 -19.46
N ALA A 50 -0.03 -5.42 -18.63
CA ALA A 50 0.85 -6.52 -19.04
C ALA A 50 0.16 -7.44 -20.05
N SER A 51 -1.12 -7.78 -19.82
CA SER A 51 -1.90 -8.60 -20.75
C SER A 51 -2.11 -7.89 -22.09
N PHE A 52 -2.38 -6.58 -22.06
CA PHE A 52 -2.53 -5.75 -23.25
C PHE A 52 -1.23 -5.72 -24.07
N LEU A 53 -0.10 -5.35 -23.46
CA LEU A 53 1.19 -5.29 -24.15
C LEU A 53 1.66 -6.67 -24.63
N GLY A 54 1.45 -7.72 -23.84
CA GLY A 54 1.80 -9.10 -24.20
C GLY A 54 1.03 -9.60 -25.43
N SER A 55 -0.22 -9.16 -25.61
CA SER A 55 -1.03 -9.53 -26.79
C SER A 55 -0.43 -9.00 -28.10
N PHE A 56 0.17 -7.80 -28.08
CA PHE A 56 0.87 -7.25 -29.25
C PHE A 56 2.21 -7.94 -29.48
N GLN A 57 2.90 -8.34 -28.42
CA GLN A 57 4.18 -9.06 -28.53
C GLN A 57 4.02 -10.45 -29.14
N LEU A 58 2.93 -11.16 -28.81
CA LEU A 58 2.60 -12.45 -29.42
C LEU A 58 2.23 -12.33 -30.91
N SER A 59 1.79 -11.14 -31.33
CA SER A 59 1.47 -10.82 -32.73
C SER A 59 2.66 -10.19 -33.47
N SER A 60 3.90 -10.55 -33.11
CA SER A 60 5.16 -9.95 -33.61
C SER A 60 5.24 -9.82 -35.12
N ASP A 61 4.70 -10.79 -35.83
CA ASP A 61 4.85 -10.91 -37.28
C ASP A 61 3.90 -9.97 -38.05
N LEU A 62 2.90 -9.40 -37.36
CA LEU A 62 1.91 -8.51 -37.95
C LEU A 62 2.32 -7.03 -37.91
N PHE A 63 3.27 -6.66 -37.03
CA PHE A 63 3.61 -5.26 -36.76
C PHE A 63 5.10 -4.99 -36.98
N ASN A 64 5.42 -3.80 -37.47
CA ASN A 64 6.79 -3.37 -37.71
C ASN A 64 7.45 -2.78 -36.46
N PHE A 65 8.77 -2.61 -36.49
CA PHE A 65 9.55 -2.05 -35.38
C PHE A 65 9.05 -0.67 -34.92
N GLU A 66 8.66 0.21 -35.85
CA GLU A 66 8.17 1.55 -35.52
C GLU A 66 6.86 1.53 -34.70
N PHE A 67 5.99 0.56 -34.96
CA PHE A 67 4.78 0.35 -34.16
C PHE A 67 5.15 -0.05 -32.73
N TYR A 68 6.06 -0.99 -32.54
CA TYR A 68 6.52 -1.41 -31.22
C TYR A 68 7.19 -0.28 -30.44
N SER A 69 8.04 0.53 -31.09
CA SER A 69 8.65 1.69 -30.44
C SER A 69 7.60 2.72 -30.00
N SER A 70 6.59 2.95 -30.84
CA SER A 70 5.50 3.89 -30.54
C SER A 70 4.62 3.38 -29.39
N LEU A 71 4.24 2.10 -29.42
CA LEU A 71 3.45 1.45 -28.36
C LEU A 71 4.20 1.44 -27.02
N SER A 72 5.51 1.17 -27.05
CA SER A 72 6.36 1.24 -25.86
C SER A 72 6.42 2.67 -25.30
N GLY A 73 6.52 3.70 -26.15
CA GLY A 73 6.53 5.10 -25.71
C GLY A 73 5.22 5.51 -25.04
N ILE A 74 4.08 5.19 -25.66
CA ILE A 74 2.76 5.51 -25.12
C ILE A 74 2.50 4.76 -23.81
N SER A 75 2.83 3.47 -23.75
CA SER A 75 2.63 2.67 -22.53
C SER A 75 3.50 3.17 -21.37
N ALA A 76 4.72 3.63 -21.63
CA ALA A 76 5.55 4.28 -20.61
C ALA A 76 4.88 5.53 -20.04
N LEU A 77 4.32 6.40 -20.89
CA LEU A 77 3.57 7.59 -20.44
C LEU A 77 2.33 7.21 -19.61
N MET A 78 1.61 6.16 -20.01
CA MET A 78 0.46 5.65 -19.25
C MET A 78 0.87 5.15 -17.86
N VAL A 79 1.99 4.42 -17.75
CA VAL A 79 2.54 3.96 -16.46
C VAL A 79 2.90 5.14 -15.57
N TRP A 80 3.56 6.15 -16.11
CA TRP A 80 3.90 7.37 -15.37
C TRP A 80 2.65 8.11 -14.88
N ALA A 81 1.64 8.27 -15.73
CA ALA A 81 0.39 8.92 -15.35
C ALA A 81 -0.33 8.13 -14.24
N PHE A 82 -0.36 6.80 -14.35
CA PHE A 82 -0.92 5.93 -13.32
C PHE A 82 -0.16 6.05 -12.00
N TRP A 83 1.17 6.06 -12.03
CA TRP A 83 2.00 6.28 -10.84
C TRP A 83 1.72 7.61 -10.15
N LEU A 84 1.61 8.71 -10.89
CA LEU A 84 1.29 10.02 -10.33
C LEU A 84 -0.09 10.02 -9.66
N PHE A 85 -1.07 9.34 -10.25
CA PHE A 85 -2.38 9.17 -9.66
C PHE A 85 -2.31 8.37 -8.34
N LEU A 86 -1.53 7.28 -8.29
CA LEU A 86 -1.34 6.51 -7.06
C LEU A 86 -0.62 7.32 -5.96
N ILE A 87 0.35 8.14 -6.32
CA ILE A 87 1.04 9.05 -5.38
C ILE A 87 0.03 10.04 -4.78
N TYR A 88 -0.84 10.63 -5.61
CA TYR A 88 -1.89 11.53 -5.16
C TYR A 88 -2.82 10.86 -4.14
N LEU A 89 -3.28 9.64 -4.40
CA LEU A 89 -4.11 8.88 -3.46
C LEU A 89 -3.37 8.58 -2.14
N ASN A 90 -2.09 8.22 -2.21
CA ASN A 90 -1.27 8.00 -1.01
C ASN A 90 -1.17 9.26 -0.14
N ILE A 91 -0.95 10.42 -0.76
CA ILE A 91 -0.89 11.70 -0.05
C ILE A 91 -2.21 11.97 0.68
N ILE A 92 -3.36 11.73 0.02
CA ILE A 92 -4.68 11.90 0.66
C ILE A 92 -4.80 11.00 1.90
N LEU A 93 -4.45 9.71 1.80
CA LEU A 93 -4.54 8.79 2.93
C LEU A 93 -3.69 9.24 4.12
N VAL A 94 -2.44 9.65 3.85
CA VAL A 94 -1.50 10.12 4.88
C VAL A 94 -2.01 11.40 5.54
N VAL A 95 -2.45 12.39 4.75
CA VAL A 95 -2.96 13.66 5.28
C VAL A 95 -4.20 13.42 6.15
N ARG A 96 -5.14 12.60 5.69
CA ARG A 96 -6.34 12.26 6.47
C ARG A 96 -6.03 11.46 7.72
N ARG A 97 -4.95 10.67 7.72
CA ARG A 97 -4.47 9.97 8.92
C ARG A 97 -3.82 10.94 9.91
N LEU A 98 -3.04 11.90 9.43
CA LEU A 98 -2.47 12.97 10.24
C LEU A 98 -3.55 13.84 10.87
N HIS A 99 -4.61 14.15 10.12
CA HIS A 99 -5.79 14.84 10.63
C HIS A 99 -6.48 14.06 11.76
N ASP A 100 -6.51 12.72 11.71
CA ASP A 100 -7.05 11.92 12.82
C ASP A 100 -6.18 11.98 14.09
N LEU A 101 -4.88 12.22 13.93
CA LEU A 101 -3.91 12.48 15.01
C LEU A 101 -3.89 13.96 15.43
N ASN A 102 -4.75 14.80 14.86
CA ASN A 102 -4.78 16.24 15.07
C ASN A 102 -3.45 16.94 14.74
N LYS A 103 -2.76 16.46 13.71
CA LYS A 103 -1.51 17.00 13.17
C LYS A 103 -1.73 17.59 11.78
N SER A 104 -0.83 18.49 11.36
CA SER A 104 -0.85 19.08 10.03
C SER A 104 -0.47 18.06 8.96
N GLY A 105 -1.12 18.13 7.79
CA GLY A 105 -0.80 17.28 6.63
C GLY A 105 0.66 17.43 6.13
N TRP A 106 1.30 18.56 6.41
CA TRP A 106 2.69 18.84 6.09
C TRP A 106 3.68 17.84 6.71
N MET A 107 3.33 17.22 7.85
CA MET A 107 4.15 16.17 8.44
C MET A 107 4.28 14.94 7.53
N GLY A 108 3.40 14.79 6.52
CA GLY A 108 3.52 13.75 5.50
C GLY A 108 4.81 13.84 4.68
N LEU A 109 5.45 15.02 4.59
CA LEU A 109 6.74 15.16 3.91
C LEU A 109 7.87 14.34 4.54
N LEU A 110 7.74 13.96 5.82
CA LEU A 110 8.70 13.10 6.51
C LEU A 110 8.80 11.70 5.88
N LEU A 111 7.76 11.27 5.14
CA LEU A 111 7.77 9.99 4.42
C LEU A 111 8.74 9.98 3.21
N PHE A 112 9.28 11.12 2.78
CA PHE A 112 10.28 11.17 1.71
C PHE A 112 11.71 10.92 2.19
N ILE A 113 11.95 10.88 3.50
CA ILE A 113 13.27 10.62 4.10
C ILE A 113 13.34 9.13 4.47
N PRO A 114 14.15 8.27 3.83
CA PRO A 114 14.05 6.81 3.97
C PRO A 114 14.11 6.28 5.41
N VAL A 115 15.03 6.78 6.23
CA VAL A 115 15.18 6.34 7.62
C VAL A 115 13.99 6.80 8.48
N VAL A 116 13.58 8.06 8.32
CA VAL A 116 12.45 8.64 9.07
C VAL A 116 11.13 8.00 8.63
N GLN A 117 10.99 7.68 7.35
CA GLN A 117 9.82 7.06 6.75
C GLN A 117 9.41 5.79 7.49
N PHE A 118 10.36 4.90 7.80
CA PHE A 118 10.08 3.64 8.47
C PHE A 118 9.45 3.86 9.87
N PHE A 119 10.11 4.65 10.71
CA PHE A 119 9.60 4.94 12.06
C PHE A 119 8.30 5.74 12.03
N PHE A 120 8.16 6.65 11.07
CA PHE A 120 6.96 7.47 10.94
C PHE A 120 5.76 6.66 10.45
N MET A 121 5.97 5.70 9.54
CA MET A 121 4.91 4.78 9.12
C MET A 121 4.43 3.90 10.27
N LEU A 122 5.35 3.40 11.11
CA LEU A 122 4.99 2.68 12.34
C LEU A 122 4.18 3.57 13.30
N TYR A 123 4.57 4.83 13.47
CA TYR A 123 3.82 5.79 14.26
C TYR A 123 2.40 5.98 13.71
N LEU A 124 2.23 6.21 12.41
CA LEU A 124 0.91 6.38 11.78
C LEU A 124 0.04 5.12 11.90
N LEU A 125 0.65 3.94 11.86
CA LEU A 125 -0.03 2.65 11.98
C LEU A 125 -0.52 2.37 13.40
N LEU A 126 0.32 2.64 14.41
CA LEU A 126 0.11 2.23 15.79
C LEU A 126 -0.55 3.31 16.67
N ALA A 127 -0.31 4.59 16.40
CA ALA A 127 -0.83 5.67 17.23
C ALA A 127 -2.36 5.67 17.29
N SER A 128 -2.94 5.89 18.46
CA SER A 128 -4.38 6.11 18.57
C SER A 128 -4.77 7.47 18.00
N GLY A 129 -5.90 7.52 17.28
CA GLY A 129 -6.50 8.79 16.86
C GLY A 129 -7.07 9.59 18.03
N THR A 130 -7.40 10.85 17.79
CA THR A 130 -8.07 11.70 18.81
C THR A 130 -9.46 11.19 19.18
N ALA A 131 -9.75 11.14 20.48
CA ALA A 131 -11.08 10.81 20.99
C ALA A 131 -12.07 11.95 20.70
N GLY A 132 -13.27 11.61 20.21
CA GLY A 132 -14.31 12.60 19.90
C GLY A 132 -14.01 13.44 18.66
N THR A 133 -14.68 14.59 18.54
CA THR A 133 -14.55 15.54 17.42
C THR A 133 -13.24 16.31 17.50
N ASN A 134 -12.55 16.51 16.37
CA ASN A 134 -11.34 17.33 16.29
C ASN A 134 -11.50 18.46 15.25
N GLN A 135 -10.47 19.29 15.06
CA GLN A 135 -10.51 20.44 14.14
C GLN A 135 -10.75 20.04 12.66
N TYR A 136 -10.55 18.77 12.31
CA TYR A 136 -10.73 18.23 10.97
C TYR A 136 -12.06 17.48 10.79
N GLY A 137 -12.90 17.44 11.83
CA GLY A 137 -14.26 16.90 11.78
C GLY A 137 -14.55 15.76 12.78
N PRO A 138 -15.74 15.15 12.66
CA PRO A 138 -16.14 14.03 13.51
C PRO A 138 -15.39 12.73 13.15
N VAL A 139 -15.42 11.77 14.08
CA VAL A 139 -14.87 10.42 13.83
C VAL A 139 -15.68 9.74 12.73
N ARG A 140 -15.02 9.28 11.67
CA ARG A 140 -15.64 8.39 10.67
C ARG A 140 -15.49 6.93 11.10
N PRO A 141 -16.58 6.14 11.18
CA PRO A 141 -16.49 4.70 11.33
C PRO A 141 -15.98 4.06 10.03
N SER A 142 -15.09 3.09 10.14
CA SER A 142 -14.58 2.33 8.98
C SER A 142 -15.64 1.40 8.41
N THR A 143 -15.76 1.35 7.09
CA THR A 143 -16.68 0.44 6.39
C THR A 143 -16.21 -1.03 6.49
N PHE A 144 -17.10 -1.97 6.17
CA PHE A 144 -16.74 -3.40 6.16
C PHE A 144 -15.59 -3.71 5.17
N ILE A 145 -15.64 -3.14 3.97
CA ILE A 145 -14.61 -3.34 2.93
C ILE A 145 -13.26 -2.80 3.41
N GLU A 146 -13.23 -1.61 4.01
CA GLU A 146 -11.98 -1.06 4.57
C GLU A 146 -11.38 -1.99 5.63
N LYS A 147 -12.20 -2.55 6.52
CA LYS A 147 -11.72 -3.51 7.53
C LYS A 147 -11.19 -4.79 6.89
N LEU A 148 -11.90 -5.34 5.90
CA LEU A 148 -11.48 -6.53 5.17
C LEU A 148 -10.13 -6.30 4.49
N MET A 149 -10.00 -5.20 3.74
CA MET A 149 -8.76 -4.85 3.04
C MET A 149 -7.61 -4.59 4.01
N ALA A 150 -7.88 -3.97 5.17
CA ALA A 150 -6.88 -3.76 6.21
C ALA A 150 -6.32 -5.10 6.73
N TRP A 151 -7.19 -6.06 7.05
CA TRP A 151 -6.77 -7.39 7.50
C TRP A 151 -6.00 -8.15 6.41
N LEU A 152 -6.45 -8.08 5.16
CA LEU A 152 -5.76 -8.70 4.04
C LEU A 152 -4.34 -8.16 3.87
N ILE A 153 -4.13 -6.84 4.00
CA ILE A 153 -2.78 -6.27 3.96
C ILE A 153 -1.92 -6.78 5.11
N LEU A 154 -2.45 -6.80 6.34
CA LEU A 154 -1.67 -7.25 7.48
C LEU A 154 -1.18 -8.70 7.29
N ILE A 155 -2.05 -9.56 6.78
CA ILE A 155 -1.70 -10.94 6.42
C ILE A 155 -0.66 -10.96 5.29
N ALA A 156 -0.86 -10.16 4.24
CA ALA A 156 0.07 -10.09 3.11
C ALA A 156 1.48 -9.61 3.52
N ILE A 157 1.57 -8.64 4.45
CA ILE A 157 2.84 -8.17 5.03
C ILE A 157 3.53 -9.29 5.81
N LEU A 158 2.79 -10.06 6.61
CA LEU A 158 3.38 -11.19 7.33
C LEU A 158 3.89 -12.27 6.38
N ILE A 159 3.13 -12.61 5.34
CA ILE A 159 3.54 -13.58 4.31
C ILE A 159 4.78 -13.08 3.57
N SER A 160 4.84 -11.79 3.22
CA SER A 160 6.00 -11.24 2.50
C SER A 160 7.25 -11.22 3.37
N LEU A 161 7.14 -10.95 4.68
CA LEU A 161 8.26 -11.02 5.62
C LEU A 161 8.79 -12.45 5.75
N ILE A 162 7.91 -13.45 5.89
CA ILE A 162 8.30 -14.87 5.96
C ILE A 162 8.96 -15.32 4.65
N SER A 163 8.37 -14.97 3.50
CA SER A 163 8.91 -15.29 2.17
C SER A 163 10.30 -14.67 1.96
N THR A 164 10.46 -13.41 2.34
CA THR A 164 11.75 -12.70 2.23
C THR A 164 12.81 -13.36 3.12
N ALA A 165 12.47 -13.71 4.36
CA ALA A 165 13.40 -14.42 5.25
C ALA A 165 13.79 -15.80 4.71
N GLY A 166 12.83 -16.56 4.16
CA GLY A 166 13.10 -17.85 3.51
C GLY A 166 13.99 -17.73 2.28
N PHE A 167 13.77 -16.69 1.46
CA PHE A 167 14.63 -16.37 0.32
C PHE A 167 16.06 -16.06 0.79
N PHE A 168 16.24 -15.18 1.77
CA PHE A 168 17.56 -14.88 2.32
C PHE A 168 18.24 -16.11 2.93
N TYR A 169 17.49 -16.96 3.62
CA TYR A 169 18.03 -18.22 4.13
C TYR A 169 18.54 -19.12 3.00
N TYR A 170 17.75 -19.31 1.95
CA TYR A 170 18.13 -20.10 0.79
C TYR A 170 19.39 -19.55 0.09
N PHE A 171 19.50 -18.22 -0.07
CA PHE A 171 20.64 -17.59 -0.74
C PHE A 171 21.86 -17.37 0.16
N SER A 172 21.71 -17.36 1.48
CA SER A 172 22.83 -17.28 2.44
C SER A 172 23.43 -18.65 2.79
N GLY A 173 22.71 -19.74 2.49
CA GLY A 173 23.22 -21.10 2.53
C GLY A 173 24.35 -21.28 1.53
N THR A 174 25.58 -21.06 1.98
CA THR A 174 26.83 -21.41 1.28
C THR A 174 27.15 -22.89 1.47
N ASP A 175 26.15 -23.74 1.29
CA ASP A 175 26.40 -25.17 1.15
C ASP A 175 26.37 -25.44 -0.35
N THR A 176 27.56 -25.53 -0.94
CA THR A 176 27.73 -26.36 -2.13
C THR A 176 26.99 -27.66 -1.83
N ILE A 177 25.85 -27.91 -2.49
CA ILE A 177 25.24 -29.23 -2.45
C ILE A 177 26.33 -30.13 -3.01
N GLN A 178 27.08 -30.79 -2.13
CA GLN A 178 28.15 -31.68 -2.55
C GLN A 178 27.45 -32.75 -3.37
N THR A 179 27.75 -32.81 -4.66
CA THR A 179 27.19 -33.87 -5.49
C THR A 179 27.59 -35.20 -4.85
N PRO A 180 26.77 -36.27 -4.96
CA PRO A 180 27.12 -37.57 -4.37
C PRO A 180 28.55 -38.01 -4.72
N THR A 181 29.04 -37.62 -5.89
CA THR A 181 30.43 -37.81 -6.34
C THR A 181 31.48 -37.09 -5.49
N GLN A 182 31.24 -35.86 -5.03
CA GLN A 182 32.16 -35.10 -4.18
C GLN A 182 32.21 -35.66 -2.75
N ILE A 183 31.10 -36.19 -2.25
CA ILE A 183 31.03 -36.85 -0.93
C ILE A 183 31.83 -38.16 -0.94
N LEU A 184 31.67 -38.97 -2.00
CA LEU A 184 32.43 -40.20 -2.19
C LEU A 184 33.93 -39.92 -2.29
N GLN A 185 34.32 -38.90 -3.04
CA GLN A 185 35.72 -38.56 -3.26
C GLN A 185 36.40 -38.05 -1.98
N LYS A 186 35.72 -37.21 -1.19
CA LYS A 186 36.20 -36.82 0.16
C LYS A 186 36.25 -38.01 1.12
N GLY A 187 35.29 -38.94 1.04
CA GLY A 187 35.27 -40.14 1.87
C GLY A 187 36.46 -41.06 1.59
N THR A 188 36.87 -41.18 0.32
CA THR A 188 38.02 -42.00 -0.09
C THR A 188 39.39 -41.35 0.16
N GLU A 189 39.46 -40.05 0.49
CA GLU A 189 40.74 -39.41 0.85
C GLU A 189 41.22 -39.79 2.27
N TYR A 190 40.35 -40.35 3.11
CA TYR A 190 40.67 -40.77 4.48
C TYR A 190 40.96 -42.28 4.62
N PHE A 191 40.91 -43.04 3.52
CA PHE A 191 41.21 -44.47 3.44
C PHE A 191 42.28 -44.75 2.39
#